data_AF-A0A2G9PWK2-F1
#
_entry.id   AF-A0A2G9PWK2-F1
#
_cell.length_a   1.000
_cell.length_b   1.000
_cell.length_c   1.000
_cell.angle_alpha   90.00
_cell.angle_beta   90.00
_cell.angle_gamma   90.00
#
_symmetry.space_group_name_H-M   'P 1'
#
loop_
_entity.id
_entity.type
_entity.pdbx_description
1 polymer ?
#
loop_
_entity_poly.entity_id
_entity_poly.type
_entity_poly.pdbx_seq_one_letter_code
_entity_poly.pdbx_strand_id
1 'polypeptide(L)'
;MQVIGFNFTKIQGNKEKHSKQINVDAKIEFQDISKEKLDLLKDTEAVKLRFTHILNYKDVSTKKEDFMAQILFEGAITLNVSKEESKDIIKSWKKKKIPKNATVFLYNFILRKCAPKALQLQDELGLPSHIRIPSLTRQSNQ
;
A
#
# COMPACT_ATOMS: atom_id res chain seq x y z
N MET A 1 -16.57 -6.58 -8.77
CA MET A 1 -15.82 -5.60 -7.95
C MET A 1 -15.20 -4.47 -8.79
N GLN A 2 -15.51 -3.21 -8.48
CA GLN A 2 -14.94 -2.00 -9.11
C GLN A 2 -14.53 -0.99 -8.03
N VAL A 3 -13.41 -0.27 -8.21
CA VAL A 3 -13.07 0.85 -7.31
C VAL A 3 -13.85 2.10 -7.74
N ILE A 4 -14.60 2.69 -6.80
CA ILE A 4 -15.37 3.93 -7.01
C ILE A 4 -14.82 5.12 -6.22
N GLY A 5 -13.91 4.87 -5.26
CA GLY A 5 -13.26 5.92 -4.49
C GLY A 5 -11.90 5.48 -3.98
N PHE A 6 -10.96 6.42 -3.92
CA PHE A 6 -9.66 6.24 -3.27
C PHE A 6 -9.16 7.58 -2.75
N ASN A 7 -8.71 7.59 -1.50
CA ASN A 7 -8.07 8.76 -0.91
C ASN A 7 -7.02 8.35 0.10
N PHE A 8 -5.95 9.15 0.18
CA PHE A 8 -5.03 9.10 1.31
C PHE A 8 -5.65 9.85 2.49
N THR A 9 -5.48 9.31 3.70
CA THR A 9 -5.83 9.99 4.95
C THR A 9 -4.58 10.54 5.63
N LYS A 10 -3.43 9.87 5.44
CA LYS A 10 -2.14 10.30 5.97
C LYS A 10 -1.01 9.86 5.04
N ILE A 11 -0.05 10.75 4.85
CA ILE A 11 1.23 10.45 4.21
C ILE A 11 2.31 11.00 5.13
N GLN A 12 3.28 10.17 5.50
CA GLN A 12 4.37 10.55 6.38
C GLN A 12 5.66 9.90 5.89
N GLY A 13 6.76 10.64 5.95
CA GLY A 13 8.10 10.12 5.70
C GLY A 13 9.08 10.68 6.73
N ASN A 14 9.91 9.82 7.31
CA ASN A 14 10.95 10.22 8.26
C ASN A 14 12.23 9.44 8.00
N LYS A 15 13.38 10.12 8.08
CA LYS A 15 14.72 9.54 8.03
C LYS A 15 15.50 10.01 9.25
N GLU A 16 15.98 9.08 10.05
CA GLU A 16 16.73 9.39 11.29
C GLU A 16 18.23 9.20 11.12
N LYS A 17 18.63 8.20 10.33
CA LYS A 17 20.05 7.83 10.16
C LYS A 17 20.40 7.72 8.69
N HIS A 18 21.69 7.82 8.40
CA HIS A 18 22.28 7.48 7.11
C HIS A 18 23.02 6.13 7.24
N SER A 19 22.79 5.21 6.30
CA SER A 19 23.52 3.94 6.22
C SER A 19 23.90 3.65 4.77
N LYS A 20 25.01 2.91 4.60
CA LYS A 20 25.47 2.42 3.30
C LYS A 20 24.84 1.07 2.92
N GLN A 21 24.37 0.29 3.89
CA GLN A 21 23.74 -1.01 3.65
C GLN A 21 22.33 -0.99 4.22
N ILE A 22 21.36 -1.00 3.31
CA ILE A 22 19.96 -0.77 3.63
C ILE A 22 19.13 -1.94 3.14
N ASN A 23 18.28 -2.45 4.01
CA ASN A 23 17.20 -3.36 3.66
C ASN A 23 15.86 -2.63 3.72
N VAL A 24 14.96 -2.90 2.77
CA VAL A 24 13.63 -2.29 2.69
C VAL A 24 12.58 -3.37 2.86
N ASP A 25 11.80 -3.27 3.93
CA ASP A 25 10.64 -4.12 4.19
C ASP A 25 9.35 -3.37 3.84
N ALA A 26 8.51 -3.99 3.01
CA ALA A 26 7.25 -3.42 2.57
C ALA A 26 6.07 -4.21 3.14
N LYS A 27 5.24 -3.54 3.95
CA LYS A 27 4.09 -4.15 4.62
C LYS A 27 2.80 -3.44 4.24
N ILE A 28 1.74 -4.20 3.97
CA ILE A 28 0.38 -3.67 3.80
C ILE A 28 -0.52 -4.36 4.81
N GLU A 29 -1.25 -3.57 5.57
CA GLU A 29 -2.23 -4.00 6.55
C GLU A 29 -3.58 -3.35 6.24
N PHE A 30 -4.66 -4.09 6.45
CA PHE A 30 -6.01 -3.54 6.40
C PHE A 30 -6.46 -3.28 7.82
N GLN A 31 -6.92 -2.06 8.10
CA GLN A 31 -7.28 -1.61 9.44
C GLN A 31 -8.77 -1.82 9.72
N ASP A 32 -9.62 -1.57 8.74
CA ASP A 32 -11.08 -1.64 8.88
C ASP A 32 -11.74 -1.94 7.55
N ILE A 33 -12.86 -2.66 7.60
CA ILE A 33 -13.74 -2.90 6.47
C ILE A 33 -15.18 -2.68 6.91
N SER A 34 -15.84 -1.70 6.33
CA SER A 34 -17.20 -1.28 6.67
C SER A 34 -18.05 -1.11 5.42
N LYS A 35 -19.36 -1.32 5.57
CA LYS A 35 -20.33 -1.01 4.51
C LYS A 35 -20.68 0.47 4.58
N GLU A 36 -20.68 1.13 3.43
CA GLU A 36 -21.25 2.47 3.28
C GLU A 36 -22.56 2.36 2.51
N LYS A 37 -23.60 3.04 2.99
CA LYS A 37 -24.83 3.21 2.21
C LYS A 37 -24.61 4.39 1.25
N LEU A 38 -24.61 4.10 -0.04
CA LEU A 38 -24.67 5.11 -1.08
C LEU A 38 -26.01 4.95 -1.78
N ASP A 39 -26.92 5.89 -1.57
CA ASP A 39 -28.30 5.84 -2.10
C ASP A 39 -28.34 5.81 -3.65
N LEU A 40 -27.23 6.18 -4.29
CA LEU A 40 -27.02 6.12 -5.73
C LEU A 40 -26.83 4.68 -6.27
N LEU A 41 -26.53 3.71 -5.41
CA LEU A 41 -26.28 2.31 -5.78
C LEU A 41 -27.53 1.46 -5.49
N LYS A 42 -28.34 1.19 -6.52
CA LYS A 42 -29.60 0.44 -6.37
C LYS A 42 -29.39 -1.07 -6.17
N ASP A 43 -28.50 -1.67 -6.98
CA ASP A 43 -28.32 -3.13 -7.04
C ASP A 43 -27.01 -3.62 -6.41
N THR A 44 -26.11 -2.69 -6.08
CA THR A 44 -24.78 -2.97 -5.53
C THR A 44 -24.59 -2.28 -4.18
N GLU A 45 -23.56 -2.68 -3.44
CA GLU A 45 -23.21 -2.09 -2.15
C GLU A 45 -21.83 -1.45 -2.21
N ALA A 46 -21.65 -0.35 -1.47
CA ALA A 46 -20.34 0.24 -1.26
C ALA A 46 -19.66 -0.38 -0.03
N VAL A 47 -18.43 -0.84 -0.22
CA VAL A 47 -17.59 -1.34 0.87
C VAL A 47 -16.35 -0.48 0.95
N LYS A 48 -16.12 0.12 2.12
CA LYS A 48 -14.95 0.93 2.41
C LYS A 48 -13.93 0.12 3.17
N LEU A 49 -12.69 0.15 2.69
CA LEU A 49 -11.54 -0.52 3.29
C LEU A 49 -10.51 0.52 3.67
N ARG A 50 -10.15 0.60 4.96
CA ARG A 50 -9.01 1.38 5.43
C ARG A 50 -7.76 0.52 5.41
N PHE A 51 -6.65 1.08 4.94
CA PHE A 51 -5.38 0.39 4.88
C PHE A 51 -4.24 1.25 5.42
N THR A 52 -3.18 0.57 5.83
CA THR A 52 -1.88 1.13 6.16
C THR A 52 -0.83 0.43 5.32
N HIS A 53 0.00 1.21 4.63
CA HIS A 53 1.15 0.71 3.90
C HIS A 53 2.42 1.33 4.44
N ILE A 54 3.38 0.50 4.83
CA ILE A 54 4.61 0.91 5.48
C ILE A 54 5.79 0.40 4.66
N LEU A 55 6.74 1.30 4.36
CA LEU A 55 8.07 0.97 3.87
C LEU A 55 9.05 1.27 4.99
N ASN A 56 9.63 0.23 5.58
CA ASN A 56 10.61 0.34 6.65
C ASN A 56 12.00 0.12 6.10
N TYR A 57 12.88 1.09 6.35
CA TYR A 57 14.29 1.04 6.00
C TYR A 57 15.07 0.68 7.26
N LYS A 58 15.84 -0.39 7.16
CA LYS A 58 16.67 -0.90 8.25
C LYS A 58 18.13 -0.87 7.83
N ASP A 59 18.98 -0.49 8.78
CA ASP A 59 20.43 -0.61 8.64
C ASP A 59 20.85 -2.06 8.93
N VAL A 60 21.49 -2.70 7.96
CA VAL A 60 22.00 -4.08 8.09
C VAL A 60 23.52 -4.14 8.25
N SER A 61 24.20 -2.99 8.34
CA SER A 61 25.64 -2.93 8.60
C SER A 61 26.01 -3.31 10.04
N THR A 62 25.05 -3.21 10.96
CA THR A 62 25.19 -3.55 12.36
C THR A 62 24.63 -4.95 12.65
N LYS A 63 25.20 -5.68 13.63
CA LYS A 63 24.68 -7.00 14.07
C LYS A 63 23.23 -6.97 14.58
N LYS A 64 22.71 -5.78 14.87
CA LYS A 64 21.29 -5.52 15.15
C LYS A 64 20.72 -4.73 13.98
N GLU A 65 19.61 -5.20 13.43
CA GLU A 65 18.84 -4.45 12.43
C GLU A 65 18.25 -3.20 13.08
N ASP A 66 18.88 -2.05 12.86
CA ASP A 66 18.46 -0.79 13.46
C ASP A 66 17.51 -0.03 12.54
N PHE A 67 16.54 0.67 13.14
CA PHE A 67 15.66 1.57 12.41
C PHE A 67 16.46 2.71 11.76
N MET A 68 16.20 2.98 10.48
CA MET A 68 16.85 4.04 9.72
C MET A 68 15.86 5.09 9.22
N ALA A 69 14.78 4.63 8.57
CA ALA A 69 13.76 5.50 7.99
C ALA A 69 12.44 4.75 7.81
N GLN A 70 11.35 5.49 7.70
CA GLN A 70 10.03 4.94 7.39
C GLN A 70 9.27 5.86 6.44
N ILE A 71 8.52 5.25 5.53
CA ILE A 71 7.45 5.90 4.78
C ILE A 71 6.14 5.19 5.12
N LEU A 72 5.15 5.96 5.53
CA LEU A 72 3.84 5.50 5.97
C LEU A 72 2.75 6.14 5.11
N PHE A 73 1.89 5.29 4.54
CA PHE A 73 0.66 5.70 3.89
C PHE A 73 -0.52 5.12 4.65
N GLU A 74 -1.49 5.96 4.96
CA GLU A 74 -2.82 5.53 5.38
C GLU A 74 -3.84 6.05 4.37
N GLY A 75 -4.87 5.25 4.12
CA GLY A 75 -5.90 5.64 3.19
C GLY A 75 -7.13 4.76 3.25
N ALA A 76 -8.08 5.09 2.37
CA ALA A 76 -9.31 4.34 2.20
C ALA A 76 -9.55 4.03 0.71
N ILE A 77 -10.07 2.84 0.46
CA ILE A 77 -10.57 2.39 -0.84
C ILE A 77 -12.06 2.15 -0.70
N THR A 78 -12.86 2.74 -1.58
CA THR A 78 -14.30 2.45 -1.66
C THR A 78 -14.55 1.59 -2.91
N LEU A 79 -15.10 0.40 -2.68
CA LEU A 79 -15.44 -0.57 -3.71
C LEU A 79 -16.93 -0.58 -3.95
N ASN A 80 -17.32 -0.68 -5.22
CA ASN A 80 -18.64 -1.09 -5.64
C ASN A 80 -18.65 -2.61 -5.90
N VAL A 81 -19.48 -3.33 -5.16
CA VAL A 81 -19.54 -4.80 -5.16
C VAL A 81 -20.99 -5.29 -5.16
N SER A 82 -21.23 -6.51 -5.61
CA SER A 82 -22.56 -7.11 -5.49
C SER A 82 -22.94 -7.31 -4.01
N LYS A 83 -24.23 -7.47 -3.72
CA LYS A 83 -24.73 -7.76 -2.35
C LYS A 83 -24.13 -9.07 -1.79
N GLU A 84 -23.86 -10.05 -2.65
CA GLU A 84 -23.22 -11.30 -2.28
C GLU A 84 -21.73 -11.10 -1.95
N GLU A 85 -20.98 -10.46 -2.85
CA GLU A 85 -19.56 -10.13 -2.64
C GLU A 85 -19.37 -9.33 -1.33
N SER A 86 -20.24 -8.36 -1.08
CA SER A 86 -20.20 -7.54 0.13
C SER A 86 -20.40 -8.37 1.41
N LYS A 87 -21.38 -9.28 1.43
CA LYS A 87 -21.60 -10.19 2.58
C LYS A 87 -20.37 -11.07 2.82
N ASP A 88 -19.75 -11.58 1.75
CA ASP A 88 -18.57 -12.43 1.84
C ASP A 88 -17.32 -11.68 2.34
N ILE A 89 -17.12 -10.44 1.87
CA ILE A 89 -16.04 -9.56 2.33
C ILE A 89 -16.20 -9.27 3.83
N ILE A 90 -17.39 -8.86 4.25
CA ILE A 90 -17.65 -8.55 5.67
C ILE A 90 -17.54 -9.78 6.55
N LYS A 91 -18.04 -10.95 6.10
CA LYS A 91 -17.95 -12.21 6.85
C LYS A 91 -16.50 -12.70 6.97
N SER A 92 -15.73 -12.60 5.90
CA SER A 92 -14.29 -12.90 5.91
C SER A 92 -13.51 -11.96 6.83
N TRP A 93 -13.86 -10.67 6.83
CA TRP A 93 -13.20 -9.67 7.67
C TRP A 93 -13.43 -9.89 9.16
N LYS A 94 -14.60 -10.42 9.57
CA LYS A 94 -14.82 -10.84 10.97
C LYS A 94 -13.79 -11.87 11.46
N LYS A 95 -13.18 -12.62 10.55
CA LYS A 95 -12.07 -13.56 10.82
C LYS A 95 -10.69 -12.92 10.59
N LYS A 96 -10.62 -11.59 10.46
CA LYS A 96 -9.44 -10.79 10.08
C LYS A 96 -8.78 -11.26 8.79
N LYS A 97 -9.57 -11.74 7.84
CA LYS A 97 -9.10 -12.18 6.52
C LYS A 97 -9.80 -11.42 5.42
N ILE A 98 -9.10 -11.22 4.31
CA ILE A 98 -9.69 -10.71 3.07
C ILE A 98 -9.98 -11.91 2.15
N PRO A 99 -11.14 -11.94 1.47
CA PRO A 99 -11.43 -12.96 0.47
C PRO A 99 -10.33 -13.04 -0.58
N LYS A 100 -9.90 -14.26 -0.93
CA LYS A 100 -8.76 -14.48 -1.85
C LYS A 100 -8.91 -13.75 -3.19
N ASN A 101 -10.13 -13.67 -3.72
CA ASN A 101 -10.47 -12.94 -4.95
C ASN A 101 -10.26 -11.42 -4.82
N ALA A 102 -10.51 -10.84 -3.64
CA ALA A 102 -10.33 -9.42 -3.38
C ALA A 102 -8.87 -9.08 -2.99
N THR A 103 -8.16 -10.02 -2.35
CA THR A 103 -6.81 -9.82 -1.82
C THR A 103 -5.85 -9.34 -2.90
N VAL A 104 -5.61 -10.13 -3.95
CA VAL A 104 -4.61 -9.78 -4.98
C VAL A 104 -4.92 -8.44 -5.64
N PHE A 105 -6.20 -8.20 -5.93
CA PHE A 105 -6.68 -6.96 -6.51
C PHE A 105 -6.38 -5.74 -5.61
N LEU A 106 -6.72 -5.82 -4.31
CA LEU A 106 -6.52 -4.75 -3.35
C LEU A 106 -5.04 -4.44 -3.12
N TYR A 107 -4.21 -5.47 -2.93
CA TYR A 107 -2.76 -5.29 -2.75
C TYR A 107 -2.15 -4.59 -3.97
N ASN A 108 -2.45 -5.07 -5.18
CA ASN A 108 -1.95 -4.43 -6.41
C ASN A 108 -2.48 -3.00 -6.59
N PHE A 109 -3.73 -2.75 -6.21
CA PHE A 109 -4.29 -1.41 -6.27
C PHE A 109 -3.57 -0.45 -5.32
N ILE A 110 -3.33 -0.86 -4.07
CA ILE A 110 -2.59 -0.07 -3.07
C ILE A 110 -1.17 0.20 -3.57
N LEU A 111 -0.45 -0.83 -4.02
CA LEU A 111 0.92 -0.69 -4.54
C LEU A 111 0.97 0.29 -5.72
N ARG A 112 0.05 0.18 -6.69
CA ARG A 112 0.00 1.09 -7.83
C ARG A 112 -0.26 2.55 -7.44
N LYS A 113 -1.00 2.79 -6.36
CA LYS A 113 -1.28 4.15 -5.87
C LYS A 113 -0.18 4.70 -4.96
N CYS A 114 0.44 3.85 -4.15
CA CYS A 114 1.46 4.27 -3.18
C CYS A 114 2.86 4.33 -3.79
N ALA A 115 3.24 3.40 -4.67
CA ALA A 115 4.61 3.30 -5.20
C ALA A 115 5.12 4.60 -5.86
N PRO A 116 4.35 5.31 -6.71
CA PRO A 116 4.82 6.58 -7.28
C PRO A 116 5.06 7.67 -6.23
N LYS A 117 4.22 7.73 -5.19
CA LYS A 117 4.39 8.67 -4.07
C LYS A 117 5.52 8.28 -3.15
N ALA A 118 5.73 6.98 -2.97
CA ALA A 118 6.86 6.45 -2.22
C ALA A 118 8.18 6.78 -2.90
N LEU A 119 8.27 6.65 -4.23
CA LEU A 119 9.45 7.06 -5.01
C LEU A 119 9.77 8.54 -4.81
N GLN A 120 8.77 9.41 -4.93
CA GLN A 120 8.94 10.85 -4.71
C GLN A 120 9.50 11.14 -3.31
N LEU A 121 8.92 10.54 -2.26
CA LEU A 121 9.39 10.70 -0.89
C LEU A 121 10.78 10.08 -0.66
N GLN A 122 11.10 8.99 -1.36
CA GLN A 122 12.44 8.38 -1.31
C GLN A 122 13.49 9.34 -1.85
N ASP A 123 13.21 9.98 -2.99
CA ASP A 123 14.11 10.97 -3.56
C ASP A 123 14.27 12.19 -2.65
N GLU A 124 13.16 12.74 -2.12
CA GLU A 124 13.18 13.88 -1.19
C GLU A 124 13.93 13.58 0.12
N LEU A 125 13.79 12.35 0.64
CA LEU A 125 14.49 11.91 1.85
C LEU A 125 15.88 11.35 1.56
N GLY A 126 16.31 11.21 0.31
CA GLY A 126 17.57 10.56 -0.06
C GLY A 126 17.65 9.10 0.41
N LEU A 127 16.56 8.35 0.25
CA LEU A 127 16.45 6.92 0.52
C LEU A 127 16.59 6.11 -0.78
N PRO A 128 17.11 4.87 -0.73
CA PRO A 128 17.17 4.03 -1.91
C PRO A 128 15.76 3.65 -2.38
N SER A 129 15.60 3.49 -3.69
CA SER A 129 14.31 3.10 -4.26
C SER A 129 13.92 1.68 -3.83
N HIS A 130 12.68 1.53 -3.36
CA HIS A 130 12.05 0.23 -3.09
C HIS A 130 11.76 -0.61 -4.34
N ILE A 131 11.78 0.01 -5.54
CA ILE A 131 11.58 -0.66 -6.82
C ILE A 131 12.70 -0.33 -7.81
N ARG A 132 13.01 -1.25 -8.72
CA ARG A 132 13.98 -0.97 -9.78
C ARG A 132 13.37 -0.03 -10.80
N ILE A 133 13.94 1.16 -10.91
CA ILE A 133 13.59 2.10 -11.97
C ILE A 133 14.25 1.61 -13.27
N PRO A 134 13.51 1.55 -14.39
CA PRO A 134 14.12 1.25 -15.68
C PRO A 134 15.25 2.23 -15.99
N SER A 135 16.39 1.72 -16.44
CA SER A 135 17.53 2.53 -16.86
C SER A 135 17.92 2.15 -18.28
N LEU A 136 18.37 3.15 -19.05
CA LEU A 136 18.97 2.92 -20.35
C LEU A 136 20.47 2.69 -20.15
N THR A 137 20.97 1.57 -20.65
CA THR A 137 22.41 1.32 -20.75
C THR A 137 22.87 1.61 -22.17
N ARG A 138 24.06 2.21 -22.33
CA ARG A 138 24.67 2.30 -23.66
C ARG A 138 25.02 0.88 -24.10
N GLN A 139 24.57 0.49 -25.29
CA GLN A 139 25.07 -0.71 -25.95
C GLN A 139 26.53 -0.47 -26.29
N SER A 140 27.45 -1.16 -25.62
CA SER A 140 28.86 -1.19 -25.99
C SER A 140 29.03 -2.07 -27.23
N ASN A 141 28.68 -1.51 -28.39
CA ASN A 141 29.14 -2.02 -29.68
C ASN A 141 30.15 -1.02 -30.25
N GLN A 142 31.39 -1.13 -29.74
CA GLN A 142 32.68 -0.93 -30.41
C GLN A 142 33.79 -0.89 -29.37
#